data_AF-A0A5N6VSX8-F1
#
_entry.id   AF-A0A5N6VSX8-F1
#
_cell.length_a   1.000
_cell.length_b   1.000
_cell.length_c   1.000
_cell.angle_alpha   90.00
_cell.angle_beta   90.00
_cell.angle_gamma   90.00
#
_symmetry.space_group_name_H-M   'P 1'
#
loop_
_entity.id
_entity.type
_entity.pdbx_description
1 polymer ?
#
loop_
_entity_poly.entity_id
_entity_poly.type
_entity_poly.pdbx_seq_one_letter_code
_entity_poly.pdbx_strand_id
1 'polypeptide(L)'
;MSPSRRTRESSKRKLDSTDDDKEKRKLRNRLAQRAFRRRQAEYLRNLRDRADSGDRPQNEIIHALREENARLRRQLIDVQSKLSRVITTIQALSGSVLSVLDKPSQAESVDKVEATESLSSGRETPRDSDMNIATDDYPELDTSISSATHIVSIQDQSSGLDDPVDIMPQHFNEGLAGCDNSFPEFNHDILALESLTPHTNSLSHQLPNIWSFEYQMGLQPYVNALTSSQQFSVTLGKNWTESNSPFSDHIQVLQELLKTRLDLIRPLFQPSPQLLYQQVVMVLSLFNSITRPDVMAWYAKTRFYHIVDLTAWQIYPCTRTLSKVHEQYRPTEVQLQQQYPRVIDWIPFPTIRNRLIRLHAANPQIDQIFCDTVSSYVIEANMADLIMGAPAVTAYIRVTDVIANIPSTTPGSEAQPAAVLPAPDAATLFSSPEYARAVFKKLNIDRGISHYKMDPAFFGTYPELYDPSVDIAAKGIPLRPDVQLRLTHPKPLDSSTFQTYRSFMDFSLYAPLSVAQVFR
;
A
#
# COMPACT_ATOMS: atom_id res chain seq x y z
N MET A 1 84.14 -0.71 -50.81
CA MET A 1 83.04 -1.07 -49.90
C MET A 1 82.95 -0.01 -48.80
N SER A 2 81.91 0.83 -48.82
CA SER A 2 81.63 1.80 -47.76
C SER A 2 80.12 1.85 -47.57
N PRO A 3 79.57 1.39 -46.43
CA PRO A 3 78.13 1.42 -46.21
C PRO A 3 77.66 2.80 -45.73
N SER A 4 76.43 3.09 -46.16
CA SER A 4 75.73 4.36 -46.13
C SER A 4 75.51 4.94 -44.72
N ARG A 5 75.91 6.21 -44.54
CA ARG A 5 75.77 7.03 -43.32
C ARG A 5 74.33 7.48 -43.03
N ARG A 6 73.35 7.15 -43.89
CA ARG A 6 71.97 7.66 -43.82
C ARG A 6 71.02 6.89 -42.87
N THR A 7 71.32 5.64 -42.53
CA THR A 7 70.43 4.85 -41.64
C THR A 7 70.59 5.20 -40.16
N ARG A 8 71.74 5.74 -39.76
CA ARG A 8 72.04 6.05 -38.35
C ARG A 8 71.37 7.34 -37.83
N GLU A 9 71.02 8.28 -38.70
CA GLU A 9 70.32 9.52 -38.34
C GLU A 9 68.80 9.34 -38.18
N SER A 10 68.19 8.47 -39.00
CA SER A 10 66.77 8.13 -38.94
C SER A 10 66.41 7.41 -37.63
N SER A 11 67.24 6.44 -37.21
CA SER A 11 67.04 5.74 -35.94
C SER A 11 67.27 6.63 -34.71
N LYS A 12 68.11 7.67 -34.81
CA LYS A 12 68.38 8.60 -33.71
C LYS A 12 67.24 9.61 -33.51
N ARG A 13 66.65 10.13 -34.60
CA ARG A 13 65.48 11.03 -34.53
C ARG A 13 64.19 10.32 -34.09
N LYS A 14 64.04 9.03 -34.41
CA LYS A 14 62.88 8.22 -33.99
C LYS A 14 62.95 7.84 -32.50
N LEU A 15 64.15 7.72 -31.92
CA LEU A 15 64.34 7.49 -30.48
C LEU A 15 64.03 8.76 -29.67
N ASP A 16 64.49 9.92 -30.14
CA ASP A 16 64.29 11.24 -29.51
C ASP A 16 62.80 11.64 -29.45
N SER A 17 62.07 11.43 -30.55
CA SER A 17 60.62 11.68 -30.63
C SER A 17 59.81 10.81 -29.66
N THR A 18 60.22 9.56 -29.42
CA THR A 18 59.51 8.67 -28.49
C THR A 18 59.78 9.00 -27.03
N ASP A 19 60.89 9.66 -26.72
CA ASP A 19 61.22 10.09 -25.35
C ASP A 19 60.50 11.40 -25.02
N ASP A 20 60.48 12.35 -25.96
CA ASP A 20 59.69 13.58 -25.86
C ASP A 20 58.19 13.32 -25.68
N ASP A 21 57.63 12.33 -26.36
CA ASP A 21 56.22 11.96 -26.22
C ASP A 21 55.92 11.27 -24.88
N LYS A 22 56.89 10.52 -24.34
CA LYS A 22 56.80 9.95 -22.98
C LYS A 22 56.86 11.05 -21.92
N GLU A 23 57.74 12.03 -22.08
CA GLU A 23 57.83 13.19 -21.17
C GLU A 23 56.58 14.07 -21.22
N LYS A 24 56.01 14.33 -22.41
CA LYS A 24 54.72 15.01 -22.55
C LYS A 24 53.58 14.25 -21.87
N ARG A 25 53.56 12.92 -21.97
CA ARG A 25 52.55 12.08 -21.30
C ARG A 25 52.71 12.11 -19.78
N LYS A 26 53.94 12.07 -19.26
CA LYS A 26 54.22 12.21 -17.83
C LYS A 26 53.79 13.58 -17.31
N LEU A 27 54.07 14.66 -18.04
CA LEU A 27 53.67 16.01 -17.67
C LEU A 27 52.13 16.16 -17.67
N ARG A 28 51.45 15.62 -18.67
CA ARG A 28 49.97 15.60 -18.74
C ARG A 28 49.35 14.82 -17.57
N ASN A 29 49.89 13.65 -17.25
CA ASN A 29 49.44 12.88 -16.08
C ASN A 29 49.68 13.65 -14.78
N ARG A 30 50.82 14.32 -14.63
CA ARG A 30 51.13 15.14 -13.44
C ARG A 30 50.16 16.33 -13.29
N LEU A 31 49.81 16.99 -14.39
CA LEU A 31 48.81 18.07 -14.40
C LEU A 31 47.40 17.55 -14.15
N ALA A 32 47.01 16.41 -14.73
CA ALA A 32 45.73 15.77 -14.48
C ALA A 32 45.59 15.35 -13.00
N GLN A 33 46.64 14.78 -12.41
CA GLN A 33 46.68 14.43 -10.99
C GLN A 33 46.56 15.67 -10.09
N ARG A 34 47.24 16.76 -10.44
CA ARG A 34 47.16 18.04 -9.71
C ARG A 34 45.76 18.66 -9.81
N ALA A 35 45.13 18.59 -10.99
CA ALA A 35 43.78 19.06 -11.20
C ALA A 35 42.75 18.18 -10.45
N PHE A 36 42.93 16.86 -10.45
CA PHE A 36 42.09 15.93 -9.69
C PHE A 36 42.17 16.20 -8.18
N ARG A 37 43.39 16.33 -7.62
CA ARG A 37 43.59 16.67 -6.21
C ARG A 37 43.01 18.03 -5.85
N ARG A 38 43.11 19.02 -6.74
CA ARG A 38 42.50 20.34 -6.54
C ARG A 38 40.97 20.26 -6.52
N ARG A 39 40.35 19.55 -7.46
CA ARG A 39 38.90 19.33 -7.50
C ARG A 39 38.40 18.56 -6.28
N GLN A 40 39.14 17.57 -5.82
CA GLN A 40 38.81 16.82 -4.61
C GLN A 40 38.89 17.71 -3.37
N ALA A 41 39.88 18.60 -3.27
CA ALA A 41 39.98 19.56 -2.18
C ALA A 41 38.85 20.61 -2.21
N GLU A 42 38.47 21.11 -3.38
CA GLU A 42 37.33 22.03 -3.53
C GLU A 42 35.99 21.32 -3.25
N TYR A 43 35.85 20.05 -3.59
CA TYR A 43 34.68 19.24 -3.26
C TYR A 43 34.58 18.98 -1.76
N LEU A 44 35.68 18.62 -1.10
CA LEU A 44 35.74 18.44 0.35
C LEU A 44 35.45 19.75 1.10
N ARG A 45 35.94 20.88 0.59
CA ARG A 45 35.63 22.20 1.16
C ARG A 45 34.15 22.54 1.00
N ASN A 46 33.56 22.33 -0.17
CA ASN A 46 32.11 22.52 -0.38
C ASN A 46 31.25 21.56 0.47
N LEU A 47 31.70 20.32 0.69
CA LEU A 47 31.05 19.36 1.58
C LEU A 47 31.09 19.84 3.03
N ARG A 48 32.24 20.36 3.46
CA ARG A 48 32.42 20.93 4.80
C ARG A 48 31.57 22.19 4.98
N ASP A 49 31.60 23.11 4.01
CA ASP A 49 30.78 24.32 4.05
C ASP A 49 29.28 23.98 4.02
N ARG A 50 28.87 22.90 3.33
CA ARG A 50 27.48 22.37 3.35
C ARG A 50 27.11 21.67 4.65
N ALA A 51 28.04 20.97 5.30
CA ALA A 51 27.82 20.35 6.60
C ALA A 51 27.68 21.44 7.68
N ASP A 52 28.59 22.43 7.68
CA ASP A 52 28.59 23.54 8.64
C ASP A 52 27.39 24.49 8.44
N SER A 53 26.86 24.63 7.21
CA SER A 53 25.64 25.41 6.94
C SER A 53 24.33 24.62 7.11
N GLY A 54 24.37 23.29 6.99
CA GLY A 54 23.22 22.40 7.17
C GLY A 54 22.93 22.02 8.63
N ASP A 55 23.94 21.94 9.49
CA ASP A 55 23.78 21.47 10.88
C ASP A 55 23.20 22.50 11.85
N ARG A 56 23.20 23.80 11.52
CA ARG A 56 22.63 24.83 12.41
C ARG A 56 21.10 24.75 12.57
N PRO A 57 20.29 24.62 11.50
CA PRO A 57 18.84 24.46 11.65
C PRO A 57 18.41 23.03 12.02
N GLN A 58 19.13 22.00 11.60
CA GLN A 58 18.75 20.60 11.88
C GLN A 58 19.01 20.18 13.32
N ASN A 59 20.08 20.65 13.98
CA ASN A 59 20.30 20.38 15.41
C ASN A 59 19.24 21.03 16.30
N GLU A 60 18.80 22.25 15.97
CA GLU A 60 17.72 22.93 16.71
C GLU A 60 16.38 22.20 16.55
N ILE A 61 16.06 21.74 15.32
CA ILE A 61 14.87 20.92 15.04
C ILE A 61 14.96 19.57 15.76
N ILE A 62 16.11 18.90 15.73
CA ILE A 62 16.31 17.62 16.43
C ILE A 62 16.20 17.79 17.94
N HIS A 63 16.70 18.90 18.50
CA HIS A 63 16.57 19.21 19.92
C HIS A 63 15.10 19.47 20.30
N ALA A 64 14.38 20.28 19.51
CA ALA A 64 12.96 20.54 19.71
C ALA A 64 12.11 19.25 19.60
N LEU A 65 12.39 18.40 18.60
CA LEU A 65 11.72 17.11 18.44
C LEU A 65 12.04 16.14 19.56
N ARG A 66 13.25 16.17 20.13
CA ARG A 66 13.62 15.35 21.30
C ARG A 66 12.89 15.83 22.56
N GLU A 67 12.78 17.13 22.75
CA GLU A 67 12.05 17.71 23.88
C GLU A 67 10.54 17.42 23.78
N GLU A 68 9.97 17.53 22.58
CA GLU A 68 8.59 17.14 22.32
C GLU A 68 8.36 15.64 22.54
N ASN A 69 9.24 14.78 22.05
CA ASN A 69 9.17 13.34 22.33
C ASN A 69 9.23 13.05 23.84
N ALA A 70 10.12 13.71 24.58
CA ALA A 70 10.22 13.57 26.03
C ALA A 70 8.96 14.06 26.75
N ARG A 71 8.30 15.11 26.24
CA ARG A 71 7.01 15.60 26.76
C ARG A 71 5.88 14.60 26.48
N LEU A 72 5.78 14.10 25.25
CA LEU A 72 4.76 13.13 24.84
C LEU A 72 4.89 11.82 25.63
N ARG A 73 6.12 11.33 25.86
CA ARG A 73 6.37 10.15 26.71
C ARG A 73 5.94 10.37 28.15
N ARG A 74 6.17 11.55 28.72
CA ARG A 74 5.66 11.91 30.06
C ARG A 74 4.13 11.95 30.11
N GLN A 75 3.49 12.51 29.09
CA GLN A 75 2.02 12.52 28.99
C GLN A 75 1.45 11.12 28.86
N LEU A 76 2.10 10.24 28.10
CA LEU A 76 1.69 8.84 27.96
C LEU A 76 1.77 8.09 29.29
N ILE A 77 2.86 8.26 30.04
CA ILE A 77 3.02 7.66 31.38
C ILE A 77 1.94 8.18 32.34
N ASP A 78 1.63 9.48 32.30
CA ASP A 78 0.58 10.07 33.12
C ASP A 78 -0.81 9.49 32.77
N VAL A 79 -1.16 9.42 31.48
CA VAL A 79 -2.41 8.80 31.02
C VAL A 79 -2.48 7.31 31.38
N GLN A 80 -1.37 6.58 31.25
CA GLN A 80 -1.30 5.17 31.63
C GLN A 80 -1.48 4.98 33.15
N SER A 81 -0.91 5.87 33.97
CA SER A 81 -1.10 5.84 35.42
C SER A 81 -2.55 6.16 35.80
N LYS A 82 -3.20 7.09 35.10
CA LYS A 82 -4.61 7.44 35.26
C LYS A 82 -5.52 6.28 34.85
N LEU A 83 -5.24 5.63 33.71
CA LEU A 83 -5.96 4.43 33.27
C LEU A 83 -5.80 3.29 34.26
N SER A 84 -4.58 3.06 34.78
CA SER A 84 -4.33 2.03 35.80
C SER A 84 -5.11 2.31 37.07
N ARG A 85 -5.18 3.58 37.51
CA ARG A 85 -6.03 4.00 38.63
C ARG A 85 -7.52 3.74 38.35
N VAL A 86 -8.00 4.09 37.16
CA VAL A 86 -9.40 3.83 36.75
C VAL A 86 -9.70 2.33 36.76
N ILE A 87 -8.79 1.50 36.23
CA ILE A 87 -8.91 0.04 36.26
C ILE A 87 -8.97 -0.47 37.69
N THR A 88 -8.10 0.01 38.59
CA THR A 88 -8.15 -0.39 40.00
C THR A 88 -9.43 0.04 40.70
N THR A 89 -9.97 1.23 40.38
CA THR A 89 -11.26 1.68 40.92
C THR A 89 -12.43 0.86 40.37
N ILE A 90 -12.41 0.50 39.08
CA ILE A 90 -13.43 -0.34 38.47
C ILE A 90 -13.37 -1.76 39.03
N GLN A 91 -12.18 -2.32 39.24
CA GLN A 91 -11.99 -3.63 39.87
C GLN A 91 -12.45 -3.63 41.33
N ALA A 92 -12.17 -2.55 42.10
CA ALA A 92 -12.64 -2.40 43.47
C ALA A 92 -14.17 -2.23 43.56
N LEU A 93 -14.76 -1.45 42.65
CA LEU A 93 -16.22 -1.33 42.52
C LEU A 93 -16.86 -2.65 42.10
N SER A 94 -16.26 -3.36 41.14
CA SER A 94 -16.72 -4.68 40.69
C SER A 94 -16.67 -5.71 41.81
N GLY A 95 -15.58 -5.74 42.60
CA GLY A 95 -15.48 -6.58 43.80
C GLY A 95 -16.47 -6.18 44.89
N SER A 96 -16.76 -4.89 45.05
CA SER A 96 -17.75 -4.40 46.02
C SER A 96 -19.17 -4.80 45.61
N VAL A 97 -19.52 -4.68 44.32
CA VAL A 97 -20.81 -5.10 43.76
C VAL A 97 -20.97 -6.62 43.87
N LEU A 98 -19.91 -7.40 43.61
CA LEU A 98 -19.90 -8.85 43.87
C LEU A 98 -20.16 -9.15 45.35
N SER A 99 -19.52 -8.43 46.28
CA SER A 99 -19.70 -8.66 47.73
C SER A 99 -21.10 -8.34 48.26
N VAL A 100 -21.83 -7.45 47.57
CA VAL A 100 -23.23 -7.10 47.87
C VAL A 100 -24.19 -8.13 47.29
N LEU A 101 -23.86 -8.73 46.15
CA LEU A 101 -24.64 -9.80 45.52
C LEU A 101 -24.46 -11.17 46.20
N ASP A 102 -23.33 -11.41 46.88
CA ASP A 102 -22.98 -12.72 47.47
C ASP A 102 -23.45 -12.94 48.92
N LYS A 103 -24.31 -12.05 49.47
CA LYS A 103 -24.91 -12.26 50.79
C LYS A 103 -26.33 -12.85 50.66
N PRO A 104 -26.56 -14.14 50.92
CA PRO A 104 -27.89 -14.69 51.03
C PRO A 104 -28.54 -14.29 52.37
N SER A 105 -29.80 -13.87 52.26
CA SER A 105 -30.69 -13.44 53.32
C SER A 105 -30.86 -14.47 54.44
N GLN A 106 -30.67 -14.06 55.70
CA GLN A 106 -31.39 -14.57 56.86
C GLN A 106 -31.68 -13.44 57.86
N ALA A 107 -32.77 -13.63 58.59
CA ALA A 107 -33.72 -12.62 59.07
C ALA A 107 -33.49 -12.12 60.51
N GLU A 108 -34.28 -11.07 60.86
CA GLU A 108 -34.70 -10.64 62.21
C GLU A 108 -33.62 -9.97 63.11
N SER A 109 -33.86 -8.93 63.92
CA SER A 109 -35.03 -8.10 64.26
C SER A 109 -34.58 -6.99 65.27
N VAL A 110 -35.45 -5.97 65.49
CA VAL A 110 -35.61 -5.12 66.71
C VAL A 110 -34.75 -3.84 66.96
N ASP A 111 -35.48 -2.72 66.90
CA ASP A 111 -35.54 -1.48 67.73
C ASP A 111 -34.37 -0.53 68.07
N LYS A 112 -34.70 0.76 67.80
CA LYS A 112 -34.65 1.99 68.63
C LYS A 112 -33.36 2.82 68.82
N VAL A 113 -33.51 4.11 68.41
CA VAL A 113 -33.30 5.39 69.18
C VAL A 113 -31.81 5.72 69.47
N GLU A 114 -31.22 6.91 69.24
CA GLU A 114 -31.62 8.32 69.25
C GLU A 114 -30.47 9.18 68.66
N ALA A 115 -30.78 10.42 68.23
CA ALA A 115 -30.00 11.69 68.38
C ALA A 115 -28.49 11.74 68.00
N THR A 116 -27.93 12.76 67.35
CA THR A 116 -28.32 14.17 67.12
C THR A 116 -27.34 14.81 66.12
N GLU A 117 -27.87 15.70 65.26
CA GLU A 117 -27.32 17.00 64.81
C GLU A 117 -25.97 17.03 64.02
N SER A 118 -25.77 17.85 62.98
CA SER A 118 -26.32 19.18 62.73
C SER A 118 -26.15 19.67 61.27
N LEU A 119 -27.09 20.53 60.87
CA LEU A 119 -27.01 21.73 59.99
C LEU A 119 -26.91 21.52 58.46
N SER A 120 -27.94 21.81 57.63
CA SER A 120 -28.79 23.01 57.43
C SER A 120 -28.19 24.06 56.49
N SER A 121 -28.77 24.16 55.29
CA SER A 121 -29.30 25.39 54.63
C SER A 121 -29.57 24.99 53.17
N GLY A 122 -30.74 25.03 52.55
CA GLY A 122 -31.93 25.89 52.64
C GLY A 122 -32.41 26.05 51.19
N ARG A 123 -33.47 25.32 50.78
CA ARG A 123 -34.78 25.84 50.29
C ARG A 123 -34.66 26.92 49.19
N GLU A 124 -35.29 26.81 48.04
CA GLU A 124 -36.76 26.82 47.85
C GLU A 124 -37.21 26.17 46.52
N THR A 125 -38.36 25.49 46.55
CA THR A 125 -39.22 25.08 45.42
C THR A 125 -40.27 26.17 45.13
N PRO A 126 -40.97 26.15 43.97
CA PRO A 126 -42.31 25.52 43.99
C PRO A 126 -42.83 24.90 42.66
N ARG A 127 -43.50 23.74 42.84
CA ARG A 127 -44.81 23.31 42.30
C ARG A 127 -45.02 22.93 40.82
N ASP A 128 -45.40 21.65 40.68
CA ASP A 128 -46.60 21.06 40.06
C ASP A 128 -46.91 21.25 38.57
N SER A 129 -46.95 20.11 37.86
CA SER A 129 -47.97 19.78 36.86
C SER A 129 -47.96 18.26 36.62
N ASP A 130 -48.91 17.55 37.24
CA ASP A 130 -49.30 16.19 36.89
C ASP A 130 -50.02 16.16 35.53
N MET A 131 -49.75 15.13 34.71
CA MET A 131 -50.72 14.56 33.78
C MET A 131 -50.47 13.05 33.66
N ASN A 132 -51.33 12.28 34.33
CA ASN A 132 -51.55 10.85 34.08
C ASN A 132 -52.40 10.68 32.82
N ILE A 133 -52.02 9.81 31.87
CA ILE A 133 -52.99 9.00 31.11
C ILE A 133 -52.45 7.57 30.92
N ALA A 134 -53.40 6.66 31.14
CA ALA A 134 -53.42 5.21 31.23
C ALA A 134 -52.77 4.35 30.13
N THR A 135 -52.65 3.09 30.55
CA THR A 135 -52.31 1.81 29.92
C THR A 135 -53.16 1.39 28.72
N ASP A 136 -52.61 0.42 27.97
CA ASP A 136 -53.23 -0.71 27.23
C ASP A 136 -52.67 -0.80 25.79
N ASP A 137 -52.43 -1.94 25.13
CA ASP A 137 -52.16 -3.35 25.45
C ASP A 137 -51.83 -4.04 24.08
N TYR A 138 -51.10 -5.17 24.09
CA TYR A 138 -50.82 -6.15 22.99
C TYR A 138 -49.84 -5.85 21.81
N PRO A 139 -49.21 -6.88 21.19
CA PRO A 139 -48.67 -8.14 21.73
C PRO A 139 -47.24 -8.49 21.26
N GLU A 140 -46.53 -9.28 22.07
CA GLU A 140 -45.42 -10.13 21.65
C GLU A 140 -45.90 -11.27 20.75
N LEU A 141 -45.10 -11.64 19.76
CA LEU A 141 -45.04 -13.02 19.26
C LEU A 141 -43.60 -13.39 18.86
N ASP A 142 -43.03 -14.30 19.64
CA ASP A 142 -41.79 -15.02 19.41
C ASP A 142 -41.80 -15.84 18.12
N THR A 143 -40.62 -15.99 17.48
CA THR A 143 -40.26 -17.25 16.81
C THR A 143 -38.74 -17.44 16.84
N SER A 144 -38.29 -18.39 17.65
CA SER A 144 -36.91 -18.87 17.78
C SER A 144 -36.54 -19.83 16.64
N ILE A 145 -35.33 -19.73 16.05
CA ILE A 145 -34.58 -20.89 15.51
C ILE A 145 -33.05 -20.70 15.71
N SER A 146 -32.54 -21.40 16.73
CA SER A 146 -31.29 -22.17 16.85
C SER A 146 -30.03 -21.78 16.03
N SER A 147 -28.94 -21.45 16.74
CA SER A 147 -27.57 -21.71 16.29
C SER A 147 -26.91 -22.70 17.24
N ALA A 148 -26.79 -23.95 16.81
CA ALA A 148 -26.07 -24.99 17.53
C ALA A 148 -24.56 -24.73 17.47
N THR A 149 -23.94 -24.46 18.62
CA THR A 149 -22.49 -24.45 18.81
C THR A 149 -22.04 -25.87 19.15
N HIS A 150 -21.44 -26.58 18.21
CA HIS A 150 -20.64 -27.76 18.52
C HIS A 150 -19.28 -27.29 19.03
N ILE A 151 -19.13 -27.23 20.35
CA ILE A 151 -17.83 -27.14 21.02
C ILE A 151 -17.26 -28.56 21.04
N VAL A 152 -16.24 -28.82 20.23
CA VAL A 152 -15.37 -29.99 20.40
C VAL A 152 -14.20 -29.55 21.27
N SER A 153 -14.21 -30.06 22.50
CA SER A 153 -13.11 -30.00 23.46
C SER A 153 -11.90 -30.75 22.90
N ILE A 154 -10.75 -30.10 22.77
CA ILE A 154 -9.47 -30.78 22.55
C ILE A 154 -8.63 -30.63 23.80
N GLN A 155 -8.42 -31.78 24.40
CA GLN A 155 -7.68 -32.05 25.60
C GLN A 155 -6.19 -32.09 25.26
N ASP A 156 -5.42 -31.33 26.03
CA ASP A 156 -3.97 -31.23 25.98
C ASP A 156 -3.35 -32.58 26.38
N GLN A 157 -2.52 -33.17 25.52
CA GLN A 157 -1.59 -34.25 25.87
C GLN A 157 -0.26 -34.08 25.14
N SER A 158 0.76 -33.76 25.94
CA SER A 158 2.18 -33.81 25.61
C SER A 158 2.69 -35.23 25.36
N SER A 159 3.54 -35.41 24.34
CA SER A 159 4.63 -36.41 24.18
C SER A 159 5.27 -36.08 22.82
N GLY A 160 6.52 -35.61 22.67
CA GLY A 160 7.77 -36.17 23.18
C GLY A 160 8.36 -37.09 22.11
N LEU A 161 9.31 -36.61 21.30
CA LEU A 161 10.47 -37.37 20.78
C LEU A 161 11.41 -36.47 19.95
N ASP A 162 12.64 -36.46 20.44
CA ASP A 162 13.87 -35.83 19.95
C ASP A 162 14.38 -36.44 18.63
N ASP A 163 15.03 -35.65 17.78
CA ASP A 163 16.49 -35.73 17.54
C ASP A 163 16.98 -34.74 16.44
N PRO A 164 18.28 -34.39 16.39
CA PRO A 164 18.76 -33.04 16.09
C PRO A 164 19.48 -32.90 14.74
N VAL A 165 19.60 -31.65 14.29
CA VAL A 165 20.41 -31.23 13.13
C VAL A 165 21.87 -31.07 13.58
N ASP A 166 22.75 -31.85 12.95
CA ASP A 166 24.20 -31.79 13.09
C ASP A 166 24.75 -30.49 12.47
N ILE A 167 25.33 -29.61 13.29
CA ILE A 167 26.23 -28.54 12.87
C ILE A 167 27.55 -28.80 13.59
N MET A 168 28.61 -29.14 12.83
CA MET A 168 29.98 -29.08 13.34
C MET A 168 30.68 -27.78 12.88
N PRO A 169 31.41 -27.10 13.77
CA PRO A 169 32.03 -25.79 13.58
C PRO A 169 33.52 -25.90 13.21
N GLN A 170 34.24 -24.76 13.26
CA GLN A 170 35.72 -24.53 13.33
C GLN A 170 36.23 -23.64 12.17
N HIS A 171 37.17 -22.70 12.31
CA HIS A 171 37.98 -22.14 13.42
C HIS A 171 38.58 -20.80 12.94
N PHE A 172 38.82 -19.88 13.87
CA PHE A 172 39.61 -18.64 13.77
C PHE A 172 41.13 -18.90 13.67
N ASN A 173 41.88 -18.02 12.96
CA ASN A 173 43.01 -17.19 13.47
C ASN A 173 43.77 -16.45 12.33
N GLU A 174 43.90 -15.11 12.39
CA GLU A 174 45.07 -14.29 12.82
C GLU A 174 46.29 -14.33 11.86
N GLY A 175 46.98 -13.24 11.45
CA GLY A 175 46.96 -11.83 11.86
C GLY A 175 48.05 -10.97 11.13
N LEU A 176 48.27 -9.75 11.67
CA LEU A 176 49.25 -8.65 11.39
C LEU A 176 48.92 -7.64 10.26
N ALA A 177 48.49 -6.38 10.55
CA ALA A 177 49.18 -5.19 11.15
C ALA A 177 50.10 -4.44 10.17
N GLY A 178 50.12 -3.10 9.98
CA GLY A 178 49.42 -1.91 10.50
C GLY A 178 49.35 -0.84 9.38
N CYS A 179 48.66 0.30 9.49
CA CYS A 179 49.17 1.58 10.03
C CYS A 179 47.97 2.51 10.33
N ASP A 180 48.01 3.17 11.48
CA ASP A 180 47.01 4.08 12.02
C ASP A 180 46.94 5.45 11.32
N ASN A 181 45.74 6.02 11.27
CA ASN A 181 45.50 7.45 11.52
C ASN A 181 44.05 7.64 12.00
N SER A 182 43.97 7.90 13.31
CA SER A 182 42.87 8.26 14.20
C SER A 182 41.77 9.19 13.65
N PHE A 183 40.52 8.80 13.90
CA PHE A 183 39.35 9.66 14.13
C PHE A 183 38.66 9.23 15.43
N PRO A 184 38.01 10.13 16.21
CA PRO A 184 37.56 9.84 17.56
C PRO A 184 36.35 8.91 17.61
N GLU A 185 36.47 7.88 18.43
CA GLU A 185 35.52 6.84 18.75
C GLU A 185 34.44 7.36 19.71
N PHE A 186 33.17 7.21 19.35
CA PHE A 186 32.06 7.38 20.29
C PHE A 186 31.96 6.12 21.15
N ASN A 187 32.22 6.25 22.45
CA ASN A 187 32.03 5.18 23.44
C ASN A 187 30.57 4.69 23.43
N HIS A 188 30.40 3.40 23.15
CA HIS A 188 29.19 2.64 23.46
C HIS A 188 29.20 2.24 24.95
N ASP A 189 28.77 3.15 25.83
CA ASP A 189 28.38 2.80 27.20
C ASP A 189 26.86 2.55 27.28
N ILE A 190 26.40 1.51 26.59
CA ILE A 190 25.06 0.91 26.79
C ILE A 190 25.22 -0.60 26.95
N LEU A 191 26.10 -1.07 27.83
CA LEU A 191 26.14 -2.47 28.29
C LEU A 191 26.64 -2.57 29.74
N ALA A 192 26.01 -1.81 30.64
CA ALA A 192 26.22 -1.97 32.08
C ALA A 192 24.91 -1.81 32.84
N LEU A 193 23.98 -2.75 32.63
CA LEU A 193 22.98 -3.08 33.64
C LEU A 193 22.70 -4.58 33.63
N GLU A 194 23.78 -5.36 33.71
CA GLU A 194 23.76 -6.81 33.86
C GLU A 194 24.30 -7.16 35.25
N SER A 195 23.66 -6.66 36.32
CA SER A 195 24.06 -7.06 37.68
C SER A 195 23.00 -6.84 38.78
N LEU A 196 21.70 -6.87 38.48
CA LEU A 196 20.67 -6.81 39.54
C LEU A 196 19.52 -7.81 39.32
N THR A 197 19.66 -8.97 39.99
CA THR A 197 18.63 -9.94 40.43
C THR A 197 17.80 -10.72 39.37
N PRO A 198 17.66 -12.06 39.50
CA PRO A 198 17.16 -12.93 38.42
C PRO A 198 15.64 -13.17 38.43
N HIS A 199 14.79 -12.15 38.63
CA HIS A 199 13.32 -12.37 38.67
C HIS A 199 12.44 -11.35 37.92
N THR A 200 12.97 -10.54 37.00
CA THR A 200 12.14 -9.59 36.22
C THR A 200 12.19 -9.74 34.69
N ASN A 201 12.93 -10.72 34.15
CA ASN A 201 13.11 -10.90 32.70
C ASN A 201 11.99 -11.67 31.96
N SER A 202 10.73 -11.59 32.42
CA SER A 202 9.60 -12.25 31.73
C SER A 202 8.82 -11.33 30.79
N LEU A 203 8.82 -10.01 30.99
CA LEU A 203 7.88 -9.13 30.27
C LEU A 203 8.46 -8.50 28.99
N SER A 204 9.78 -8.38 28.87
CA SER A 204 10.43 -7.80 27.69
C SER A 204 10.52 -8.79 26.51
N HIS A 205 10.54 -10.09 26.76
CA HIS A 205 10.45 -11.13 25.73
C HIS A 205 9.00 -11.47 25.32
N GLN A 206 8.00 -10.97 26.06
CA GLN A 206 6.58 -11.25 25.84
C GLN A 206 5.81 -10.11 25.15
N LEU A 207 6.44 -8.97 24.90
CA LEU A 207 5.85 -7.94 24.06
C LEU A 207 6.08 -8.37 22.61
N PRO A 208 5.04 -8.69 21.82
CA PRO A 208 5.17 -8.85 20.39
C PRO A 208 5.83 -7.59 19.82
N ASN A 209 6.35 -7.67 18.60
CA ASN A 209 6.98 -6.55 17.91
C ASN A 209 5.95 -5.44 17.57
N ILE A 210 5.32 -4.82 18.59
CA ILE A 210 4.15 -3.91 18.58
C ILE A 210 4.45 -2.63 17.77
N TRP A 211 5.73 -2.36 17.50
CA TRP A 211 6.19 -1.24 16.68
C TRP A 211 6.83 -1.66 15.37
N SER A 212 6.79 -2.95 15.01
CA SER A 212 7.17 -3.36 13.66
C SER A 212 6.19 -2.80 12.65
N PHE A 213 6.70 -2.48 11.46
CA PHE A 213 5.88 -1.99 10.34
C PHE A 213 4.73 -2.95 10.03
N GLU A 214 5.02 -4.25 9.98
CA GLU A 214 4.03 -5.30 9.74
C GLU A 214 2.97 -5.37 10.85
N TYR A 215 3.34 -5.16 12.11
CA TYR A 215 2.37 -5.10 13.20
C TYR A 215 1.42 -3.92 13.09
N GLN A 216 1.83 -2.80 12.49
CA GLN A 216 0.98 -1.61 12.36
C GLN A 216 0.18 -1.59 11.06
N MET A 217 0.79 -2.05 9.97
CA MET A 217 0.29 -1.87 8.60
C MET A 217 -0.11 -3.17 7.92
N GLY A 218 0.17 -4.32 8.54
CA GLY A 218 -0.07 -5.63 7.97
C GLY A 218 -1.52 -6.11 8.09
N LEU A 219 -1.69 -7.43 7.96
CA LEU A 219 -2.99 -8.06 7.85
C LEU A 219 -3.82 -8.02 9.14
N GLN A 220 -3.23 -8.35 10.29
CA GLN A 220 -3.98 -8.49 11.53
C GLN A 220 -4.66 -7.18 11.97
N PRO A 221 -3.97 -6.01 11.93
CA PRO A 221 -4.62 -4.73 12.21
C PRO A 221 -5.75 -4.41 11.24
N TYR A 222 -5.61 -4.78 9.96
CA TYR A 222 -6.65 -4.57 8.96
C TYR A 222 -7.90 -5.34 9.31
N VAL A 223 -7.78 -6.64 9.61
CA VAL A 223 -8.91 -7.50 10.00
C VAL A 223 -9.59 -6.94 11.26
N ASN A 224 -8.80 -6.60 12.28
CA ASN A 224 -9.34 -6.05 13.53
C ASN A 224 -10.12 -4.75 13.28
N ALA A 225 -9.53 -3.81 12.53
CA ALA A 225 -10.16 -2.53 12.21
C ALA A 225 -11.44 -2.71 11.39
N LEU A 226 -11.43 -3.65 10.43
CA LEU A 226 -12.57 -3.93 9.57
C LEU A 226 -13.72 -4.57 10.37
N THR A 227 -13.44 -5.50 11.27
CA THR A 227 -14.47 -6.08 12.17
C THR A 227 -15.08 -5.00 13.08
N SER A 228 -14.27 -4.10 13.64
CA SER A 228 -14.79 -2.97 14.42
C SER A 228 -15.66 -2.03 13.56
N SER A 229 -15.25 -1.74 12.33
CA SER A 229 -16.02 -0.94 11.38
C SER A 229 -17.37 -1.58 11.04
N GLN A 230 -17.40 -2.90 10.83
CA GLN A 230 -18.64 -3.65 10.58
C GLN A 230 -19.63 -3.49 11.73
N GLN A 231 -19.18 -3.64 12.98
CA GLN A 231 -20.02 -3.46 14.17
C GLN A 231 -20.58 -2.03 14.26
N PHE A 232 -19.76 -1.04 13.93
CA PHE A 232 -20.18 0.36 13.91
C PHE A 232 -21.20 0.65 12.81
N SER A 233 -20.98 0.14 11.60
CA SER A 233 -21.93 0.25 10.49
C SER A 233 -23.29 -0.34 10.83
N VAL A 234 -23.32 -1.52 11.46
CA VAL A 234 -24.58 -2.14 11.93
C VAL A 234 -25.28 -1.25 12.95
N THR A 235 -24.54 -0.71 13.93
CA THR A 235 -25.10 0.17 14.98
C THR A 235 -25.68 1.47 14.42
N LEU A 236 -25.05 2.04 13.38
CA LEU A 236 -25.51 3.27 12.73
C LEU A 236 -26.53 3.03 11.60
N GLY A 237 -26.91 1.79 11.30
CA GLY A 237 -27.80 1.46 10.18
C GLY A 237 -27.18 1.80 8.81
N LYS A 238 -25.85 1.77 8.70
CA LYS A 238 -25.12 2.04 7.45
C LYS A 238 -25.11 0.78 6.58
N ASN A 239 -25.42 0.95 5.29
CA ASN A 239 -25.57 -0.17 4.35
C ASN A 239 -24.24 -0.77 3.84
N TRP A 240 -23.09 -0.25 4.27
CA TRP A 240 -21.77 -0.75 3.87
C TRP A 240 -20.78 -0.63 5.01
N THR A 241 -19.70 -1.39 4.90
CA THR A 241 -18.55 -1.33 5.83
C THR A 241 -17.49 -0.41 5.25
N GLU A 242 -16.95 0.48 6.07
CA GLU A 242 -15.82 1.33 5.67
C GLU A 242 -14.49 0.66 6.00
N SER A 243 -13.56 0.69 5.06
CA SER A 243 -12.18 0.26 5.26
C SER A 243 -11.22 1.45 5.16
N ASN A 244 -9.91 1.18 5.28
CA ASN A 244 -8.85 2.15 4.98
C ASN A 244 -8.67 2.39 3.46
N SER A 245 -9.52 1.81 2.61
CA SER A 245 -9.43 1.88 1.16
C SER A 245 -10.78 2.28 0.55
N PRO A 246 -10.99 3.58 0.25
CA PRO A 246 -12.09 4.04 -0.57
C PRO A 246 -12.31 3.20 -1.84
N PHE A 247 -11.25 2.83 -2.58
CA PHE A 247 -11.41 1.92 -3.71
C PHE A 247 -12.11 0.61 -3.32
N SER A 248 -11.65 -0.03 -2.25
CA SER A 248 -12.16 -1.33 -1.81
C SER A 248 -13.62 -1.23 -1.38
N ASP A 249 -14.01 -0.14 -0.70
CA ASP A 249 -15.39 0.09 -0.26
C ASP A 249 -16.33 0.21 -1.46
N HIS A 250 -15.94 1.01 -2.46
CA HIS A 250 -16.70 1.14 -3.71
C HIS A 250 -16.80 -0.19 -4.47
N ILE A 251 -15.67 -0.92 -4.61
CA ILE A 251 -15.63 -2.23 -5.29
C ILE A 251 -16.55 -3.23 -4.60
N GLN A 252 -16.48 -3.32 -3.27
CA GLN A 252 -17.26 -4.27 -2.50
C GLN A 252 -18.76 -4.00 -2.63
N VAL A 253 -19.20 -2.75 -2.44
CA VAL A 253 -20.61 -2.36 -2.59
C VAL A 253 -21.14 -2.69 -3.98
N LEU A 254 -20.38 -2.37 -5.03
CA LEU A 254 -20.79 -2.64 -6.40
C LEU A 254 -20.87 -4.14 -6.70
N GLN A 255 -19.94 -4.94 -6.17
CA GLN A 255 -19.97 -6.39 -6.28
C GLN A 255 -21.17 -7.00 -5.55
N GLU A 256 -21.47 -6.55 -4.33
CA GLU A 256 -22.60 -7.02 -3.52
C GLU A 256 -23.95 -6.66 -4.16
N LEU A 257 -24.11 -5.42 -4.62
CA LEU A 257 -25.31 -4.98 -5.33
C LEU A 257 -25.52 -5.77 -6.62
N LEU A 258 -24.46 -5.99 -7.41
CA LEU A 258 -24.56 -6.73 -8.67
C LEU A 258 -24.88 -8.20 -8.41
N LYS A 259 -24.20 -8.82 -7.45
CA LYS A 259 -24.42 -10.23 -7.07
C LYS A 259 -25.85 -10.46 -6.60
N THR A 260 -26.33 -9.65 -5.66
CA THR A 260 -27.71 -9.73 -5.13
C THR A 260 -28.73 -9.66 -6.27
N ARG A 261 -28.51 -8.75 -7.23
CA ARG A 261 -29.41 -8.58 -8.37
C ARG A 261 -29.33 -9.74 -9.37
N LEU A 262 -28.14 -10.25 -9.66
CA LEU A 262 -27.96 -11.41 -10.53
C LEU A 262 -28.60 -12.67 -9.93
N ASP A 263 -28.51 -12.86 -8.62
CA ASP A 263 -29.13 -13.99 -7.92
C ASP A 263 -30.66 -13.95 -8.00
N LEU A 264 -31.28 -12.77 -8.03
CA LEU A 264 -32.75 -12.62 -8.21
C LEU A 264 -33.22 -13.05 -9.61
N ILE A 265 -32.45 -12.76 -10.66
CA ILE A 265 -32.83 -13.10 -12.04
C ILE A 265 -32.36 -14.50 -12.48
N ARG A 266 -31.46 -15.11 -11.71
CA ARG A 266 -30.89 -16.44 -11.96
C ARG A 266 -31.93 -17.56 -12.17
N PRO A 267 -33.07 -17.60 -11.46
CA PRO A 267 -34.11 -18.60 -11.72
C PRO A 267 -34.85 -18.37 -13.04
N LEU A 268 -34.91 -17.12 -13.51
CA LEU A 268 -35.66 -16.71 -14.70
C LEU A 268 -34.82 -16.83 -15.98
N PHE A 269 -33.50 -16.73 -15.84
CA PHE A 269 -32.54 -16.85 -16.92
C PHE A 269 -31.36 -17.67 -16.41
N GLN A 270 -31.05 -18.83 -17.02
CA GLN A 270 -29.68 -19.34 -16.91
C GLN A 270 -28.77 -18.22 -17.41
N PRO A 271 -27.94 -17.60 -16.55
CA PRO A 271 -27.23 -16.40 -16.94
C PRO A 271 -26.33 -16.77 -18.10
N SER A 272 -26.67 -16.28 -19.29
CA SER A 272 -25.75 -16.35 -20.40
C SER A 272 -24.48 -15.65 -19.90
N PRO A 273 -23.28 -16.22 -20.09
CA PRO A 273 -22.06 -15.59 -19.59
C PRO A 273 -21.94 -14.16 -20.10
N GLN A 274 -22.41 -13.92 -21.33
CA GLN A 274 -22.44 -12.61 -21.96
C GLN A 274 -23.15 -11.56 -21.09
N LEU A 275 -24.30 -11.89 -20.48
CA LEU A 275 -25.00 -10.98 -19.59
C LEU A 275 -24.15 -10.61 -18.38
N LEU A 276 -23.51 -11.58 -17.71
CA LEU A 276 -22.62 -11.32 -16.58
C LEU A 276 -21.50 -10.35 -16.96
N TYR A 277 -20.78 -10.61 -18.06
CA TYR A 277 -19.69 -9.75 -18.51
C TYR A 277 -20.17 -8.35 -18.89
N GLN A 278 -21.32 -8.24 -19.56
CA GLN A 278 -21.91 -6.95 -19.91
C GLN A 278 -22.27 -6.12 -18.66
N GLN A 279 -22.87 -6.76 -17.65
CA GLN A 279 -23.23 -6.10 -16.40
C GLN A 279 -21.98 -5.65 -15.62
N VAL A 280 -20.94 -6.50 -15.57
CA VAL A 280 -19.66 -6.14 -14.94
C VAL A 280 -19.00 -4.96 -15.64
N VAL A 281 -18.94 -4.95 -16.99
CA VAL A 281 -18.40 -3.81 -17.75
C VAL A 281 -19.17 -2.53 -17.43
N MET A 282 -20.49 -2.60 -17.44
CA MET A 282 -21.35 -1.45 -17.19
C MET A 282 -21.13 -0.88 -15.77
N VAL A 283 -21.07 -1.74 -14.75
CA VAL A 283 -20.82 -1.34 -13.36
C VAL A 283 -19.43 -0.75 -13.16
N LEU A 284 -18.40 -1.36 -13.76
CA LEU A 284 -17.04 -0.82 -13.72
C LEU A 284 -16.94 0.52 -14.44
N SER A 285 -17.66 0.72 -15.55
CA SER A 285 -17.75 2.01 -16.25
C SER A 285 -18.48 3.06 -15.40
N LEU A 286 -19.55 2.68 -14.69
CA LEU A 286 -20.27 3.57 -13.78
C LEU A 286 -19.37 4.07 -12.64
N PHE A 287 -18.70 3.14 -11.94
CA PHE A 287 -17.77 3.43 -10.86
C PHE A 287 -16.81 4.55 -11.26
N ASN A 288 -16.16 4.30 -12.37
CA ASN A 288 -15.12 5.10 -12.97
C ASN A 288 -15.65 6.46 -13.46
N SER A 289 -16.82 6.50 -14.09
CA SER A 289 -17.44 7.75 -14.58
C SER A 289 -17.87 8.68 -13.45
N ILE A 290 -18.31 8.13 -12.32
CA ILE A 290 -18.75 8.91 -11.16
C ILE A 290 -17.59 9.36 -10.30
N THR A 291 -16.63 8.47 -10.04
CA THR A 291 -15.61 8.71 -9.00
C THR A 291 -14.29 9.22 -9.54
N ARG A 292 -13.95 8.88 -10.79
CA ARG A 292 -12.62 9.10 -11.39
C ARG A 292 -12.70 9.43 -12.90
N PRO A 293 -13.47 10.45 -13.30
CA PRO A 293 -13.66 10.79 -14.70
C PRO A 293 -12.34 11.17 -15.42
N ASP A 294 -11.38 11.72 -14.69
CA ASP A 294 -10.04 12.08 -15.15
C ASP A 294 -9.22 10.87 -15.63
N VAL A 295 -9.49 9.67 -15.10
CA VAL A 295 -8.76 8.44 -15.42
C VAL A 295 -9.41 7.67 -16.59
N MET A 296 -10.54 8.13 -17.13
CA MET A 296 -11.31 7.38 -18.13
C MET A 296 -10.55 7.12 -19.42
N ALA A 297 -9.78 8.11 -19.86
CA ALA A 297 -8.92 7.99 -21.02
C ALA A 297 -7.91 6.83 -20.86
N TRP A 298 -7.41 6.60 -19.65
CA TRP A 298 -6.48 5.52 -19.34
C TRP A 298 -7.18 4.17 -19.50
N TYR A 299 -8.30 3.94 -18.79
CA TYR A 299 -9.01 2.66 -18.83
C TYR A 299 -9.55 2.28 -20.22
N ALA A 300 -10.04 3.28 -20.96
CA ALA A 300 -10.55 3.06 -22.32
C ALA A 300 -9.43 2.63 -23.29
N LYS A 301 -8.23 3.23 -23.17
CA LYS A 301 -7.12 2.98 -24.09
C LYS A 301 -6.31 1.74 -23.73
N THR A 302 -6.04 1.50 -22.45
CA THR A 302 -5.32 0.30 -22.01
C THR A 302 -6.15 -0.97 -22.11
N ARG A 303 -7.44 -0.84 -22.46
CA ARG A 303 -8.41 -1.94 -22.56
C ARG A 303 -8.30 -2.84 -21.34
N PHE A 304 -8.71 -2.32 -20.19
CA PHE A 304 -8.56 -3.01 -18.91
C PHE A 304 -9.56 -4.18 -18.73
N TYR A 305 -9.72 -5.04 -19.75
CA TYR A 305 -10.68 -6.15 -19.79
C TYR A 305 -10.36 -7.24 -18.76
N HIS A 306 -9.10 -7.39 -18.36
CA HIS A 306 -8.72 -8.38 -17.34
C HIS A 306 -9.42 -8.16 -15.99
N ILE A 307 -9.74 -6.91 -15.63
CA ILE A 307 -10.51 -6.63 -14.41
C ILE A 307 -11.98 -7.00 -14.56
N VAL A 308 -12.53 -6.93 -15.78
CA VAL A 308 -13.87 -7.45 -16.07
C VAL A 308 -13.88 -8.97 -15.83
N ASP A 309 -12.90 -9.69 -16.37
CA ASP A 309 -12.78 -11.14 -16.18
C ASP A 309 -12.59 -11.53 -14.71
N LEU A 310 -11.71 -10.81 -14.01
CA LEU A 310 -11.48 -10.98 -12.58
C LEU A 310 -12.76 -10.72 -11.77
N THR A 311 -13.45 -9.59 -12.00
CA THR A 311 -14.65 -9.22 -11.26
C THR A 311 -15.80 -10.20 -11.53
N ALA A 312 -15.95 -10.66 -12.78
CA ALA A 312 -16.92 -11.70 -13.11
C ALA A 312 -16.65 -13.01 -12.35
N TRP A 313 -15.37 -13.39 -12.22
CA TRP A 313 -14.99 -14.54 -11.40
C TRP A 313 -15.21 -14.31 -9.90
N GLN A 314 -14.92 -13.11 -9.37
CA GLN A 314 -15.15 -12.78 -7.95
C GLN A 314 -16.64 -12.82 -7.58
N ILE A 315 -17.52 -12.40 -8.49
CA ILE A 315 -18.98 -12.46 -8.29
C ILE A 315 -19.49 -13.90 -8.42
N TYR A 316 -19.01 -14.64 -9.43
CA TYR A 316 -19.41 -16.03 -9.69
C TYR A 316 -18.20 -16.95 -9.86
N PRO A 317 -17.61 -17.45 -8.76
CA PRO A 317 -16.42 -18.29 -8.83
C PRO A 317 -16.75 -19.68 -9.39
N CYS A 318 -16.26 -19.98 -10.59
CA CYS A 318 -16.36 -21.32 -11.19
C CYS A 318 -15.24 -21.54 -12.21
N THR A 319 -15.03 -22.79 -12.64
CA THR A 319 -13.98 -23.14 -13.63
C THR A 319 -14.12 -22.34 -14.94
N ARG A 320 -15.35 -22.02 -15.35
CA ARG A 320 -15.63 -21.28 -16.59
C ARG A 320 -15.27 -19.80 -16.50
N THR A 321 -15.51 -19.15 -15.37
CA THR A 321 -15.13 -17.74 -15.16
C THR A 321 -13.64 -17.64 -14.88
N LEU A 322 -13.07 -18.59 -14.11
CA LEU A 322 -11.64 -18.64 -13.82
C LEU A 322 -10.78 -18.87 -15.07
N SER A 323 -11.23 -19.69 -16.03
CA SER A 323 -10.47 -19.95 -17.25
C SER A 323 -10.28 -18.73 -18.14
N LYS A 324 -11.11 -17.69 -17.97
CA LYS A 324 -10.98 -16.40 -18.65
C LYS A 324 -10.08 -15.41 -17.91
N VAL A 325 -9.83 -15.62 -16.62
CA VAL A 325 -8.93 -14.75 -15.84
C VAL A 325 -7.49 -14.98 -16.30
N HIS A 326 -6.86 -13.89 -16.74
CA HIS A 326 -5.46 -13.88 -17.16
C HIS A 326 -4.54 -14.33 -16.02
N GLU A 327 -3.46 -15.04 -16.35
CA GLU A 327 -2.59 -15.72 -15.39
C GLU A 327 -2.05 -14.78 -14.29
N GLN A 328 -1.64 -13.57 -14.68
CA GLN A 328 -1.15 -12.53 -13.77
C GLN A 328 -2.19 -12.01 -12.77
N TYR A 329 -3.48 -12.13 -13.08
CA TYR A 329 -4.59 -11.70 -12.22
C TYR A 329 -5.18 -12.83 -11.39
N ARG A 330 -4.82 -14.09 -11.66
CA ARG A 330 -5.34 -15.24 -10.90
C ARG A 330 -5.08 -15.06 -9.40
N PRO A 331 -6.02 -15.46 -8.54
CA PRO A 331 -5.86 -15.32 -7.10
C PRO A 331 -4.64 -16.11 -6.61
N THR A 332 -3.84 -15.51 -5.73
CA THR A 332 -2.79 -16.19 -4.99
C THR A 332 -3.36 -16.92 -3.79
N GLU A 333 -2.59 -17.83 -3.20
CA GLU A 333 -2.97 -18.53 -1.97
C GLU A 333 -3.29 -17.55 -0.83
N VAL A 334 -2.49 -16.50 -0.68
CA VAL A 334 -2.69 -15.43 0.31
C VAL A 334 -4.06 -14.76 0.11
N GLN A 335 -4.42 -14.46 -1.14
CA GLN A 335 -5.72 -13.86 -1.48
C GLN A 335 -6.91 -14.79 -1.21
N LEU A 336 -6.72 -16.11 -1.28
CA LEU A 336 -7.79 -17.08 -1.01
C LEU A 336 -8.02 -17.32 0.49
N GLN A 337 -6.99 -17.11 1.32
CA GLN A 337 -7.03 -17.43 2.74
C GLN A 337 -7.31 -16.21 3.65
N GLN A 338 -7.09 -14.99 3.15
CA GLN A 338 -7.03 -13.79 4.00
C GLN A 338 -8.04 -12.72 3.57
N GLN A 339 -8.40 -11.83 4.51
CA GLN A 339 -9.21 -10.65 4.22
C GLN A 339 -8.30 -9.42 4.05
N TYR A 340 -8.42 -8.73 2.93
CA TYR A 340 -7.52 -7.64 2.53
C TYR A 340 -8.25 -6.61 1.65
N PRO A 341 -7.68 -5.41 1.44
CA PRO A 341 -8.24 -4.40 0.54
C PRO A 341 -8.41 -4.92 -0.89
N ARG A 342 -9.66 -4.97 -1.38
CA ARG A 342 -10.03 -5.50 -2.71
C ARG A 342 -9.36 -4.80 -3.88
N VAL A 343 -8.96 -3.54 -3.72
CA VAL A 343 -8.21 -2.81 -4.75
C VAL A 343 -6.90 -3.49 -5.14
N ILE A 344 -6.29 -4.25 -4.22
CA ILE A 344 -5.03 -4.99 -4.46
C ILE A 344 -5.23 -6.02 -5.58
N ASP A 345 -6.43 -6.57 -5.74
CA ASP A 345 -6.73 -7.56 -6.79
C ASP A 345 -6.53 -6.99 -8.20
N TRP A 346 -6.61 -5.67 -8.36
CA TRP A 346 -6.43 -4.99 -9.65
C TRP A 346 -4.96 -4.78 -10.04
N ILE A 347 -4.02 -5.22 -9.20
CA ILE A 347 -2.59 -5.25 -9.50
C ILE A 347 -2.23 -6.61 -10.13
N PRO A 348 -1.60 -6.64 -11.31
CA PRO A 348 -1.30 -7.86 -12.06
C PRO A 348 0.01 -8.54 -11.68
N PHE A 349 0.67 -8.09 -10.62
CA PHE A 349 1.94 -8.65 -10.17
C PHE A 349 1.69 -9.45 -8.89
N PRO A 350 1.64 -10.80 -8.95
CA PRO A 350 1.33 -11.63 -7.79
C PRO A 350 2.25 -11.39 -6.59
N THR A 351 3.54 -11.16 -6.83
CA THR A 351 4.52 -10.87 -5.77
C THR A 351 4.25 -9.53 -5.09
N ILE A 352 3.93 -8.48 -5.85
CA ILE A 352 3.53 -7.18 -5.31
C ILE A 352 2.23 -7.31 -4.51
N ARG A 353 1.21 -8.01 -5.04
CA ARG A 353 -0.05 -8.26 -4.32
C ARG A 353 0.18 -8.95 -2.98
N ASN A 354 0.94 -10.04 -2.96
CA ASN A 354 1.23 -10.78 -1.73
C ASN A 354 1.96 -9.91 -0.70
N ARG A 355 2.92 -9.08 -1.14
CA ARG A 355 3.65 -8.16 -0.26
C ARG A 355 2.76 -7.04 0.25
N LEU A 356 1.89 -6.47 -0.58
CA LEU A 356 0.89 -5.48 -0.16
C LEU A 356 -0.06 -6.05 0.88
N ILE A 357 -0.54 -7.28 0.70
CA ILE A 357 -1.44 -7.92 1.66
C ILE A 357 -0.73 -8.16 3.00
N ARG A 358 0.51 -8.66 2.97
CA ARG A 358 1.26 -8.97 4.19
C ARG A 358 1.69 -7.71 4.94
N LEU A 359 2.18 -6.69 4.22
CA LEU A 359 2.88 -5.55 4.81
C LEU A 359 2.05 -4.26 4.85
N HIS A 360 1.04 -4.10 3.97
CA HIS A 360 0.30 -2.84 3.79
C HIS A 360 -1.22 -2.96 3.82
N ALA A 361 -1.81 -4.11 4.19
CA ALA A 361 -3.27 -4.26 4.21
C ALA A 361 -3.97 -3.17 5.05
N ALA A 362 -3.41 -2.83 6.23
CA ALA A 362 -3.93 -1.78 7.11
C ALA A 362 -3.38 -0.38 6.81
N ASN A 363 -2.57 -0.23 5.75
CA ASN A 363 -1.92 1.04 5.46
C ASN A 363 -2.95 2.09 5.02
N PRO A 364 -3.04 3.26 5.68
CA PRO A 364 -4.02 4.30 5.33
C PRO A 364 -3.75 4.96 3.98
N GLN A 365 -2.62 4.67 3.34
CA GLN A 365 -2.24 5.15 2.01
C GLN A 365 -2.34 4.05 0.95
N ILE A 366 -2.99 2.92 1.23
CA ILE A 366 -3.07 1.79 0.28
C ILE A 366 -3.62 2.19 -1.10
N ASP A 367 -4.58 3.11 -1.14
CA ASP A 367 -5.15 3.63 -2.39
C ASP A 367 -4.13 4.48 -3.17
N GLN A 368 -3.29 5.26 -2.47
CA GLN A 368 -2.20 6.01 -3.10
C GLN A 368 -1.11 5.05 -3.62
N ILE A 369 -0.76 4.02 -2.85
CA ILE A 369 0.20 2.99 -3.28
C ILE A 369 -0.32 2.27 -4.53
N PHE A 370 -1.62 1.95 -4.57
CA PHE A 370 -2.26 1.40 -5.76
C PHE A 370 -2.14 2.34 -6.97
N CYS A 371 -2.49 3.62 -6.81
CA CYS A 371 -2.37 4.62 -7.87
C CYS A 371 -0.93 4.79 -8.36
N ASP A 372 0.04 4.83 -7.45
CA ASP A 372 1.46 4.91 -7.79
C ASP A 372 1.94 3.64 -8.50
N THR A 373 1.43 2.46 -8.11
CA THR A 373 1.70 1.18 -8.79
C THR A 373 1.24 1.23 -10.24
N VAL A 374 -0.02 1.57 -10.48
CA VAL A 374 -0.59 1.63 -11.84
C VAL A 374 0.06 2.73 -12.68
N SER A 375 0.40 3.86 -12.07
CA SER A 375 1.10 4.96 -12.74
C SER A 375 2.54 4.61 -13.13
N SER A 376 3.12 3.59 -12.51
CA SER A 376 4.50 3.13 -12.73
C SER A 376 4.62 2.00 -13.75
N TYR A 377 3.52 1.61 -14.42
CA TYR A 377 3.57 0.62 -15.50
C TYR A 377 4.36 1.18 -16.69
N VAL A 378 5.38 0.43 -17.10
CA VAL A 378 6.29 0.76 -18.19
C VAL A 378 6.38 -0.38 -19.20
N ILE A 379 6.80 -0.04 -20.41
CA ILE A 379 7.15 -1.02 -21.45
C ILE A 379 8.60 -0.78 -21.86
N GLU A 380 9.38 -1.86 -21.93
CA GLU A 380 10.74 -1.84 -22.46
C GLU A 380 10.70 -1.84 -24.00
N ALA A 381 11.57 -1.04 -24.62
CA ALA A 381 11.70 -0.92 -26.06
C ALA A 381 13.15 -0.59 -26.44
N ASN A 382 13.51 -0.79 -27.71
CA ASN A 382 14.78 -0.29 -28.22
C ASN A 382 14.68 1.24 -28.43
N MET A 383 15.62 2.01 -27.89
CA MET A 383 15.61 3.47 -27.96
C MET A 383 15.72 3.98 -29.41
N ALA A 384 16.47 3.28 -30.27
CA ALA A 384 16.64 3.65 -31.68
C ALA A 384 15.35 3.47 -32.51
N ASP A 385 14.43 2.61 -32.07
CA ASP A 385 13.11 2.46 -32.71
C ASP A 385 12.17 3.62 -32.38
N LEU A 386 12.45 4.36 -31.31
CA LEU A 386 11.60 5.43 -30.81
C LEU A 386 12.14 6.82 -31.15
N ILE A 387 13.47 7.02 -31.10
CA ILE A 387 14.11 8.34 -31.24
C ILE A 387 15.19 8.28 -32.32
N MET A 388 15.15 9.26 -33.22
CA MET A 388 16.04 9.35 -34.36
C MET A 388 17.48 9.60 -33.90
N GLY A 389 18.42 8.78 -34.39
CA GLY A 389 19.84 8.90 -34.04
C GLY A 389 20.18 8.45 -32.61
N ALA A 390 19.23 7.90 -31.85
CA ALA A 390 19.51 7.33 -30.54
C ALA A 390 20.30 6.01 -30.66
N PRO A 391 21.14 5.67 -29.66
CA PRO A 391 21.85 4.39 -29.64
C PRO A 391 20.87 3.22 -29.51
N ALA A 392 21.25 2.05 -30.06
CA ALA A 392 20.47 0.81 -29.96
C ALA A 392 20.60 0.18 -28.56
N VAL A 393 20.07 0.88 -27.56
CA VAL A 393 20.04 0.46 -26.14
C VAL A 393 18.59 0.28 -25.68
N THR A 394 18.39 -0.53 -24.64
CA THR A 394 17.08 -0.66 -24.02
C THR A 394 16.72 0.65 -23.32
N ALA A 395 15.52 1.13 -23.61
CA ALA A 395 14.86 2.21 -22.92
C ALA A 395 13.49 1.72 -22.44
N TYR A 396 12.89 2.45 -21.51
CA TYR A 396 11.53 2.16 -21.07
C TYR A 396 10.72 3.43 -20.95
N ILE A 397 9.41 3.30 -21.16
CA ILE A 397 8.48 4.42 -21.21
C ILE A 397 7.23 4.08 -20.39
N ARG A 398 6.74 5.03 -19.61
CA ARG A 398 5.52 4.83 -18.81
C ARG A 398 4.28 4.89 -19.68
N VAL A 399 3.37 3.95 -19.47
CA VAL A 399 2.10 3.84 -20.20
C VAL A 399 1.25 5.10 -20.03
N THR A 400 1.19 5.62 -18.80
CA THR A 400 0.42 6.82 -18.46
C THR A 400 0.92 8.06 -19.20
N ASP A 401 2.24 8.21 -19.36
CA ASP A 401 2.84 9.38 -20.03
C ASP A 401 2.53 9.39 -21.53
N VAL A 402 2.48 8.22 -22.18
CA VAL A 402 2.09 8.10 -23.59
C VAL A 402 0.60 8.42 -23.76
N ILE A 403 -0.25 7.90 -22.88
CA ILE A 403 -1.70 8.07 -22.97
C ILE A 403 -2.14 9.52 -22.73
N ALA A 404 -1.44 10.25 -21.85
CA ALA A 404 -1.79 11.61 -21.45
C ALA A 404 -2.03 12.56 -22.62
N ASN A 405 -1.26 12.42 -23.71
CA ASN A 405 -1.35 13.29 -24.88
C ASN A 405 -2.13 12.69 -26.06
N ILE A 406 -2.76 11.52 -25.87
CA ILE A 406 -3.64 10.94 -26.88
C ILE A 406 -5.07 11.44 -26.61
N PRO A 407 -5.63 12.32 -27.45
CA PRO A 407 -6.97 12.84 -27.23
C PRO A 407 -7.98 11.68 -27.23
N SER A 408 -8.96 11.77 -26.34
CA SER A 408 -10.13 10.88 -26.34
C SER A 408 -10.90 11.13 -27.63
N THR A 409 -10.75 10.24 -28.61
CA THR A 409 -11.38 10.36 -29.93
C THR A 409 -12.87 10.62 -29.82
N THR A 410 -13.34 11.72 -30.38
CA THR A 410 -14.73 11.85 -30.83
C THR A 410 -14.90 10.95 -32.06
N PRO A 411 -15.95 10.10 -32.12
CA PRO A 411 -16.24 9.33 -33.32
C PRO A 411 -16.56 10.30 -34.47
N GLY A 412 -15.68 10.37 -35.47
CA GLY A 412 -15.85 11.22 -36.66
C GLY A 412 -14.64 12.07 -37.07
N SER A 413 -13.55 12.12 -36.29
CA SER A 413 -12.34 12.84 -36.72
C SER A 413 -11.47 11.95 -37.62
N GLU A 414 -11.57 12.18 -38.92
CA GLU A 414 -10.82 11.50 -39.98
C GLU A 414 -9.30 11.60 -39.81
N ALA A 415 -8.63 10.61 -40.39
CA ALA A 415 -7.20 10.31 -40.33
C ALA A 415 -6.27 11.53 -40.51
N GLN A 416 -5.73 12.04 -39.40
CA GLN A 416 -4.48 12.79 -39.44
C GLN A 416 -3.32 11.87 -39.85
N PRO A 417 -2.30 12.37 -40.57
CA PRO A 417 -1.16 11.56 -40.99
C PRO A 417 -0.54 10.89 -39.77
N ALA A 418 -0.51 9.56 -39.77
CA ALA A 418 0.12 8.79 -38.72
C ALA A 418 1.63 9.12 -38.75
N ALA A 419 2.10 9.89 -37.77
CA ALA A 419 3.52 10.12 -37.59
C ALA A 419 4.25 8.77 -37.58
N VAL A 420 5.35 8.67 -38.31
CA VAL A 420 6.14 7.45 -38.41
C VAL A 420 7.31 7.58 -37.45
N LEU A 421 7.44 6.63 -36.53
CA LEU A 421 8.63 6.52 -35.67
C LEU A 421 9.85 6.14 -36.53
N PRO A 422 11.06 6.60 -36.16
CA PRO A 422 11.42 7.25 -34.91
C PRO A 422 11.18 8.77 -34.87
N ALA A 423 10.84 9.31 -33.70
CA ALA A 423 10.61 10.73 -33.48
C ALA A 423 11.92 11.55 -33.49
N PRO A 424 11.88 12.87 -33.77
CA PRO A 424 13.07 13.73 -33.79
C PRO A 424 13.84 13.75 -32.45
N ASP A 425 13.10 13.71 -31.34
CA ASP A 425 13.65 13.76 -29.98
C ASP A 425 12.69 13.10 -28.98
N ALA A 426 13.15 12.92 -27.74
CA ALA A 426 12.37 12.27 -26.67
C ALA A 426 11.15 13.08 -26.22
N ALA A 427 11.23 14.42 -26.22
CA ALA A 427 10.13 15.28 -25.78
C ALA A 427 8.96 15.20 -26.76
N THR A 428 9.26 15.12 -28.07
CA THR A 428 8.26 14.97 -29.13
C THR A 428 7.38 13.72 -28.97
N LEU A 429 7.90 12.64 -28.36
CA LEU A 429 7.11 11.44 -28.06
C LEU A 429 5.92 11.72 -27.13
N PHE A 430 6.08 12.71 -26.25
CA PHE A 430 5.08 13.06 -25.25
C PHE A 430 4.33 14.33 -25.64
N SER A 431 4.95 15.33 -26.29
CA SER A 431 4.28 16.60 -26.58
C SER A 431 3.39 16.56 -27.83
N SER A 432 3.63 15.66 -28.80
CA SER A 432 2.81 15.53 -30.01
C SER A 432 1.81 14.38 -29.91
N PRO A 433 0.49 14.64 -30.09
CA PRO A 433 -0.53 13.59 -30.13
C PRO A 433 -0.30 12.52 -31.21
N GLU A 434 0.27 12.90 -32.36
CA GLU A 434 0.54 12.00 -33.47
C GLU A 434 1.65 11.01 -33.13
N TYR A 435 2.76 11.49 -32.54
CA TYR A 435 3.84 10.64 -32.08
C TYR A 435 3.44 9.79 -30.88
N ALA A 436 2.67 10.33 -29.92
CA ALA A 436 2.12 9.55 -28.81
C ALA A 436 1.26 8.37 -29.30
N ARG A 437 0.40 8.59 -30.32
CA ARG A 437 -0.36 7.52 -30.99
C ARG A 437 0.55 6.52 -31.71
N ALA A 438 1.62 6.99 -32.36
CA ALA A 438 2.58 6.12 -33.04
C ALA A 438 3.31 5.21 -32.05
N VAL A 439 3.75 5.75 -30.90
CA VAL A 439 4.33 4.98 -29.79
C VAL A 439 3.33 3.99 -29.23
N PHE A 440 2.10 4.44 -28.95
CA PHE A 440 1.02 3.59 -28.44
C PHE A 440 0.80 2.35 -29.31
N LYS A 441 0.75 2.55 -30.63
CA LYS A 441 0.59 1.46 -31.60
C LYS A 441 1.85 0.58 -31.71
N LYS A 442 3.04 1.18 -31.78
CA LYS A 442 4.32 0.46 -31.93
C LYS A 442 4.59 -0.46 -30.74
N LEU A 443 4.30 0.02 -29.53
CA LEU A 443 4.51 -0.73 -28.29
C LEU A 443 3.33 -1.63 -27.91
N ASN A 444 2.25 -1.64 -28.70
CA ASN A 444 1.04 -2.41 -28.44
C ASN A 444 0.50 -2.17 -27.02
N ILE A 445 0.41 -0.90 -26.60
CA ILE A 445 -0.06 -0.55 -25.24
C ILE A 445 -1.48 -1.06 -24.98
N ASP A 446 -2.30 -1.22 -26.02
CA ASP A 446 -3.66 -1.77 -25.94
C ASP A 446 -3.71 -3.31 -25.75
N ARG A 447 -2.58 -4.02 -25.89
CA ARG A 447 -2.49 -5.46 -25.57
C ARG A 447 -2.38 -5.73 -24.07
N GLY A 448 -2.27 -4.69 -23.26
CA GLY A 448 -2.38 -4.79 -21.82
C GLY A 448 -1.17 -5.47 -21.18
N ILE A 449 -1.46 -6.30 -20.18
CA ILE A 449 -0.55 -6.48 -19.06
C ILE A 449 0.64 -7.43 -19.29
N SER A 450 0.54 -8.30 -20.30
CA SER A 450 1.58 -9.28 -20.62
C SER A 450 2.93 -8.64 -20.99
N HIS A 451 2.94 -7.34 -21.30
CA HIS A 451 4.14 -6.59 -21.69
C HIS A 451 4.58 -5.53 -20.69
N TYR A 452 3.84 -5.33 -19.59
CA TYR A 452 4.20 -4.28 -18.64
C TYR A 452 5.23 -4.79 -17.63
N LYS A 453 6.13 -3.88 -17.27
CA LYS A 453 7.02 -3.96 -16.13
C LYS A 453 6.78 -2.77 -15.22
N MET A 454 7.47 -2.74 -14.10
CA MET A 454 7.46 -1.65 -13.14
C MET A 454 8.65 -0.73 -13.35
N ASP A 455 8.41 0.58 -13.33
CA ASP A 455 9.47 1.58 -13.26
C ASP A 455 10.34 1.34 -12.00
N PRO A 456 11.67 1.17 -12.10
CA PRO A 456 12.54 1.00 -10.95
C PRO A 456 12.39 2.07 -9.86
N ALA A 457 12.01 3.30 -10.23
CA ALA A 457 11.75 4.37 -9.26
C ALA A 457 10.60 4.05 -8.28
N PHE A 458 9.66 3.20 -8.68
CA PHE A 458 8.59 2.71 -7.80
C PHE A 458 9.16 1.96 -6.60
N PHE A 459 10.11 1.05 -6.82
CA PHE A 459 10.78 0.31 -5.74
C PHE A 459 11.75 1.17 -4.94
N GLY A 460 12.19 2.32 -5.47
CA GLY A 460 12.88 3.32 -4.67
C GLY A 460 11.97 3.98 -3.62
N THR A 461 10.68 4.07 -3.91
CA THR A 461 9.65 4.62 -3.00
C THR A 461 9.08 3.55 -2.07
N TYR A 462 8.90 2.33 -2.58
CA TYR A 462 8.35 1.18 -1.86
C TYR A 462 9.30 -0.04 -1.96
N PRO A 463 10.47 0.00 -1.30
CA PRO A 463 11.50 -1.03 -1.43
C PRO A 463 11.04 -2.41 -0.96
N GLU A 464 10.16 -2.47 0.04
CA GLU A 464 9.57 -3.70 0.58
C GLU A 464 8.71 -4.46 -0.45
N LEU A 465 8.22 -3.79 -1.49
CA LEU A 465 7.42 -4.39 -2.56
C LEU A 465 8.28 -5.03 -3.66
N TYR A 466 9.60 -4.81 -3.66
CA TYR A 466 10.50 -5.39 -4.65
C TYR A 466 10.75 -6.87 -4.38
N ASP A 467 10.63 -7.67 -5.43
CA ASP A 467 10.96 -9.09 -5.39
C ASP A 467 12.12 -9.40 -6.34
N PRO A 468 13.33 -9.70 -5.84
CA PRO A 468 14.47 -10.00 -6.69
C PRO A 468 14.33 -11.35 -7.41
N SER A 469 13.40 -12.22 -7.01
CA SER A 469 13.19 -13.52 -7.64
C SER A 469 12.40 -13.43 -8.96
N VAL A 470 11.78 -12.28 -9.25
CA VAL A 470 10.94 -12.09 -10.44
C VAL A 470 11.42 -10.88 -11.24
N ASP A 471 11.47 -11.01 -12.57
CA ASP A 471 11.85 -9.92 -13.49
C ASP A 471 10.74 -8.87 -13.65
N ILE A 472 10.36 -8.21 -12.56
CA ILE A 472 9.28 -7.21 -12.52
C ILE A 472 9.74 -5.80 -12.85
N ALA A 473 11.00 -5.46 -12.54
CA ALA A 473 11.54 -4.12 -12.75
C ALA A 473 12.06 -3.95 -14.18
N ALA A 474 11.75 -2.82 -14.81
CA ALA A 474 12.28 -2.49 -16.12
C ALA A 474 13.78 -2.20 -16.09
N LYS A 475 14.44 -2.44 -17.21
CA LYS A 475 15.87 -2.24 -17.43
C LYS A 475 16.07 -1.24 -18.56
N GLY A 476 17.09 -0.40 -18.43
CA GLY A 476 17.47 0.56 -19.47
C GLY A 476 17.27 2.01 -19.07
N ILE A 477 17.23 2.90 -20.07
CA ILE A 477 17.14 4.34 -19.87
C ILE A 477 15.66 4.77 -19.79
N PRO A 478 15.22 5.50 -18.74
CA PRO A 478 13.87 6.05 -18.68
C PRO A 478 13.67 7.14 -19.73
N LEU A 479 12.63 6.99 -20.57
CA LEU A 479 12.08 8.05 -21.41
C LEU A 479 10.87 8.63 -20.69
N ARG A 480 10.95 9.91 -20.33
CA ARG A 480 9.91 10.59 -19.55
C ARG A 480 9.72 12.04 -19.99
N PRO A 481 8.50 12.58 -19.89
CA PRO A 481 8.26 14.02 -20.00
C PRO A 481 8.76 14.76 -18.75
N ASP A 482 8.83 16.09 -18.84
CA ASP A 482 9.21 16.96 -17.71
C ASP A 482 8.20 16.88 -16.56
N VAL A 483 6.91 16.73 -16.89
CA VAL A 483 5.82 16.61 -15.93
C VAL A 483 5.14 15.26 -16.10
N GLN A 484 5.12 14.52 -15.01
CA GLN A 484 4.62 13.16 -14.94
C GLN A 484 3.27 13.13 -14.22
N LEU A 485 2.23 12.68 -14.93
CA LEU A 485 0.90 12.52 -14.35
C LEU A 485 0.82 11.26 -13.49
N ARG A 486 0.00 11.32 -12.45
CA ARG A 486 -0.36 10.18 -11.61
C ARG A 486 -1.86 9.98 -11.64
N LEU A 487 -2.29 8.72 -11.63
CA LEU A 487 -3.70 8.39 -11.51
C LEU A 487 -4.21 8.81 -10.12
N THR A 488 -5.44 9.33 -10.07
CA THR A 488 -6.12 9.70 -8.82
C THR A 488 -6.84 8.49 -8.22
N HIS A 489 -7.17 8.53 -6.93
CA HIS A 489 -8.01 7.54 -6.26
C HIS A 489 -9.41 8.12 -5.99
N PRO A 490 -10.46 7.31 -5.78
CA PRO A 490 -11.78 7.83 -5.51
C PRO A 490 -11.82 8.49 -4.13
N LYS A 491 -12.83 9.33 -3.92
CA LYS A 491 -13.18 9.82 -2.58
C LYS A 491 -13.83 8.69 -1.78
N PRO A 492 -13.86 8.77 -0.45
CA PRO A 492 -14.64 7.84 0.38
C PRO A 492 -16.10 7.76 -0.08
N LEU A 493 -16.67 6.55 0.00
CA LEU A 493 -18.05 6.30 -0.39
C LEU A 493 -19.01 7.08 0.52
N ASP A 494 -19.91 7.85 -0.07
CA ASP A 494 -20.96 8.56 0.65
C ASP A 494 -22.37 8.03 0.30
N SER A 495 -23.37 8.42 1.09
CA SER A 495 -24.75 7.97 0.92
C SER A 495 -25.35 8.34 -0.44
N SER A 496 -24.94 9.49 -1.01
CA SER A 496 -25.40 9.95 -2.32
C SER A 496 -24.89 9.04 -3.45
N THR A 497 -23.60 8.73 -3.41
CA THR A 497 -22.94 7.85 -4.38
C THR A 497 -23.45 6.42 -4.25
N PHE A 498 -23.62 5.93 -3.03
CA PHE A 498 -24.25 4.63 -2.76
C PHE A 498 -25.66 4.55 -3.37
N GLN A 499 -26.50 5.56 -3.14
CA GLN A 499 -27.84 5.60 -3.69
C GLN A 499 -27.82 5.66 -5.22
N THR A 500 -26.86 6.37 -5.81
CA THR A 500 -26.67 6.40 -7.27
C THR A 500 -26.34 5.03 -7.83
N TYR A 501 -25.42 4.29 -7.19
CA TYR A 501 -25.10 2.91 -7.57
C TYR A 501 -26.31 1.99 -7.48
N ARG A 502 -27.06 2.06 -6.38
CA ARG A 502 -28.27 1.26 -6.19
C ARG A 502 -29.32 1.56 -7.26
N SER A 503 -29.68 2.84 -7.45
CA SER A 503 -30.68 3.25 -8.44
C SER A 503 -30.30 2.84 -9.87
N PHE A 504 -29.02 2.94 -10.22
CA PHE A 504 -28.53 2.53 -11.54
C PHE A 504 -28.60 1.01 -11.74
N MET A 505 -28.20 0.22 -10.74
CA MET A 505 -28.34 -1.25 -10.76
C MET A 505 -29.79 -1.68 -10.95
N ASP A 506 -30.71 -0.98 -10.29
CA ASP A 506 -32.14 -1.26 -10.39
C ASP A 506 -32.62 -0.98 -11.82
N PHE A 507 -32.36 0.21 -12.35
CA PHE A 507 -32.79 0.60 -13.69
C PHE A 507 -32.23 -0.31 -14.81
N SER A 508 -30.93 -0.59 -14.77
CA SER A 508 -30.21 -1.31 -15.84
C SER A 508 -30.69 -2.76 -16.05
N LEU A 509 -31.32 -3.38 -15.05
CA LEU A 509 -31.84 -4.74 -15.11
C LEU A 509 -33.34 -4.79 -15.41
N TYR A 510 -34.12 -3.77 -15.05
CA TYR A 510 -35.54 -3.71 -15.41
C TYR A 510 -35.78 -3.37 -16.88
N ALA A 511 -34.91 -2.56 -17.51
CA ALA A 511 -35.07 -2.17 -18.91
C ALA A 511 -35.06 -3.37 -19.91
N PRO A 512 -34.22 -4.40 -19.75
CA PRO A 512 -34.33 -5.63 -20.56
C PRO A 512 -35.56 -6.50 -20.25
N LEU A 513 -36.02 -6.52 -18.99
CA LEU A 513 -37.13 -7.38 -18.55
C LEU A 513 -38.50 -6.85 -18.98
N SER A 514 -38.69 -5.52 -18.98
CA SER A 514 -39.94 -4.90 -19.42
C SER A 514 -40.15 -5.05 -20.93
N VAL A 515 -39.09 -4.98 -21.73
CA VAL A 515 -39.16 -5.21 -23.19
C VAL A 515 -39.52 -6.67 -23.49
N ALA A 516 -38.98 -7.64 -22.73
CA ALA A 516 -39.30 -9.05 -22.92
C ALA A 516 -40.76 -9.42 -22.53
N GLN A 517 -41.38 -8.66 -21.64
CA GLN A 517 -42.79 -8.85 -21.25
C GLN A 517 -43.79 -8.22 -22.23
N VAL A 518 -43.38 -7.21 -23.00
CA VAL A 518 -44.23 -6.57 -24.04
C VAL A 518 -44.30 -7.41 -25.33
N PHE A 519 -43.37 -8.35 -25.51
CA PHE A 519 -43.33 -9.27 -26.67
C PHE A 519 -43.76 -10.71 -26.33
N ARG A 520 -44.51 -10.93 -25.24
CA ARG A 520 -45.15 -12.21 -24.93
C ARG A 520 -46.66 -12.15 -25.07
#